data_AF-A0A7Z9MJX0-F1
#
_entry.id   AF-A0A7Z9MJX0-F1
#
_cell.length_a   1.000
_cell.length_b   1.000
_cell.length_c   1.000
_cell.angle_alpha   90.00
_cell.angle_beta   90.00
_cell.angle_gamma   90.00
#
_symmetry.space_group_name_H-M   'P 1'
#
loop_
_entity.id
_entity.type
_entity.pdbx_description
1 polymer ?
#
loop_
_entity_poly.entity_id
_entity_poly.type
_entity_poly.pdbx_seq_one_letter_code
_entity_poly.pdbx_strand_id
1 'polypeptide(L)' 'MSYDHLFENRAVIGTPEQCLAQILELKDAGIEFFGGNFAFGGMENRKVRRSMELFAEKVMPHLG' A
#
# COMPACT_ATOMS: atom_id res chain seq x y z
N MET A 1 5.04 14.19 16.03
CA MET A 1 4.07 13.59 15.09
C MET A 1 2.82 14.48 15.07
N SER A 2 2.45 15.05 13.91
CA SER A 2 1.22 15.86 13.78
C SER A 2 0.01 14.99 13.38
N TYR A 3 -1.21 15.53 13.48
CA TYR A 3 -2.42 14.85 13.00
C TYR A 3 -2.32 14.50 11.52
N ASP A 4 -1.88 15.45 10.70
CA ASP A 4 -1.74 15.27 9.24
C ASP A 4 -0.73 14.15 8.95
N HIS A 5 0.36 14.11 9.70
CA HIS A 5 1.38 13.07 9.53
C HIS A 5 0.87 11.67 9.91
N LEU A 6 -0.04 11.54 10.87
CA LEU A 6 -0.71 10.28 11.20
C LEU A 6 -1.83 9.94 10.21
N PHE A 7 -2.44 10.94 9.59
CA PHE A 7 -3.50 10.75 8.60
C PHE A 7 -2.92 10.30 7.25
N GLU A 8 -1.85 10.95 6.80
CA GLU A 8 -1.15 10.66 5.55
C GLU A 8 -0.49 9.28 5.56
N ASN A 9 0.04 8.85 6.71
CA ASN A 9 0.75 7.57 6.83
C ASN A 9 -0.10 6.43 7.39
N ARG A 10 -1.42 6.61 7.50
CA ARG A 10 -2.32 5.61 8.11
C ARG A 10 -2.62 4.43 7.19
N ALA A 11 -2.55 4.63 5.88
CA ALA A 11 -2.85 3.61 4.88
C ALA A 11 -2.14 3.90 3.56
N VAL A 12 -1.68 2.84 2.90
CA VAL A 12 -1.08 2.93 1.56
C VAL A 12 -2.21 2.85 0.52
N ILE A 13 -2.62 3.99 -0.02
CA ILE A 13 -3.74 4.11 -0.97
C ILE A 13 -3.36 5.13 -2.05
N GLY A 14 -3.47 4.74 -3.32
CA GLY A 14 -3.17 5.62 -4.45
C GLY A 14 -2.96 4.86 -5.75
N THR A 15 -2.23 5.49 -6.68
CA THR A 15 -1.70 4.81 -7.88
C THR A 15 -0.58 3.84 -7.47
N PRO A 16 -0.21 2.87 -8.33
CA PRO A 16 0.90 1.96 -8.05
C PRO A 16 2.21 2.68 -7.68
N GLU A 17 2.52 3.79 -8.34
CA GLU A 17 3.73 4.58 -8.12
C GLU A 17 3.71 5.24 -6.74
N GLN A 18 2.56 5.77 -6.32
CA GLN A 18 2.38 6.35 -4.99
C GLN A 18 2.51 5.29 -3.90
N CYS A 19 1.89 4.12 -4.11
CA CYS A 19 2.00 3.00 -3.17
C CYS A 19 3.45 2.50 -3.06
N LEU A 20 4.16 2.38 -4.19
CA LEU A 20 5.56 1.96 -4.21
C LEU A 20 6.45 2.95 -3.46
N ALA A 21 6.30 4.25 -3.71
CA ALA A 21 7.07 5.28 -3.03
C ALA A 21 6.90 5.21 -1.50
N GLN A 22 5.66 5.12 -1.02
CA GLN A 22 5.38 4.99 0.41
C GLN A 22 5.96 3.69 1.01
N ILE A 23 5.87 2.56 0.32
CA ILE A 23 6.41 1.29 0.82
C ILE A 23 7.94 1.34 0.87
N LEU A 24 8.61 1.97 -0.10
CA LEU A 24 10.06 2.13 -0.10
C LEU A 24 10.52 3.05 1.05
N GLU A 25 9.80 4.14 1.33
CA GLU A 25 10.08 4.98 2.51
C GLU A 25 9.98 4.19 3.82
N LEU A 26 8.99 3.30 3.94
CA LEU A 26 8.86 2.41 5.09
C LEU A 26 10.00 1.37 5.16
N LYS A 27 10.43 0.81 4.02
CA LYS A 27 11.58 -0.11 3.93
C LYS A 27 12.87 0.59 4.36
N ASP A 28 13.09 1.82 3.91
CA ASP A 28 14.24 2.65 4.27
C ASP A 28 14.25 3.02 5.76
N ALA A 29 13.07 3.13 6.38
CA ALA A 29 12.91 3.30 7.82
C ALA A 29 13.15 2.01 8.63
N GLY A 30 13.48 0.89 7.97
CA GLY A 30 13.81 -0.39 8.60
C GLY A 30 12.64 -1.35 8.77
N ILE A 31 11.49 -1.11 8.11
CA ILE A 31 10.37 -2.05 8.13
C ILE A 31 10.65 -3.19 7.13
N GLU A 32 10.89 -4.38 7.67
CA GLU A 32 11.23 -5.56 6.85
C GLU A 32 10.01 -6.38 6.42
N PHE A 33 8.87 -6.21 7.09
CA PHE A 33 7.63 -6.93 6.80
C PHE A 33 6.46 -5.97 6.62
N PHE A 34 5.82 -6.03 5.46
CA PHE A 34 4.66 -5.22 5.12
C PHE A 34 3.45 -6.11 4.81
N GLY A 35 2.43 -6.06 5.66
CA GLY A 35 1.16 -6.74 5.46
C GLY A 35 0.15 -5.86 4.73
N GLY A 36 -0.36 -6.32 3.59
CA GLY A 36 -1.39 -5.59 2.82
C GLY A 36 -2.81 -6.08 3.11
N ASN A 37 -3.65 -5.23 3.70
CA ASN A 37 -5.10 -5.46 3.73
C ASN A 37 -5.78 -4.76 2.54
N PHE A 38 -6.23 -5.55 1.56
CA PHE A 38 -6.87 -5.05 0.34
C PHE A 38 -8.40 -4.93 0.45
N ALA A 39 -9.01 -5.46 1.51
CA ALA A 39 -10.45 -5.44 1.70
C ALA A 39 -10.82 -4.55 2.90
N PHE A 40 -11.68 -3.58 2.66
CA PHE A 40 -12.18 -2.69 3.70
C PHE A 40 -13.70 -2.52 3.58
N GLY A 41 -14.42 -2.55 4.70
CA GLY A 41 -15.84 -2.17 4.80
C GLY A 41 -16.76 -2.56 3.63
N GLY A 42 -17.09 -3.86 3.48
CA GLY A 42 -18.09 -4.31 2.51
C GLY A 42 -17.73 -4.09 1.03
N MET A 43 -16.48 -3.75 0.71
CA MET A 43 -16.03 -3.58 -0.67
C MET A 43 -16.37 -4.77 -1.55
N GLU A 44 -16.82 -4.47 -2.76
CA GLU A 44 -17.10 -5.48 -3.78
C GLU A 44 -15.87 -6.36 -4.06
N ASN A 45 -16.06 -7.67 -4.07
CA ASN A 45 -14.98 -8.64 -4.24
C ASN A 45 -14.17 -8.40 -5.53
N ARG A 46 -14.83 -7.95 -6.61
CA ARG A 46 -14.18 -7.62 -7.89
C ARG A 46 -13.19 -6.45 -7.75
N LYS A 47 -13.53 -5.42 -6.96
CA LYS A 47 -12.63 -4.28 -6.73
C LYS A 47 -11.42 -4.70 -5.91
N VAL A 48 -11.64 -5.51 -4.87
CA VAL A 48 -10.56 -6.07 -4.03
C VAL A 48 -9.59 -6.88 -4.90
N ARG A 49 -10.11 -7.85 -5.69
CA ARG A 49 -9.28 -8.67 -6.58
C ARG A 49 -8.49 -7.83 -7.59
N ARG A 50 -9.14 -6.84 -8.22
CA ARG A 50 -8.47 -5.95 -9.17
C ARG A 50 -7.33 -5.16 -8.52
N SER A 51 -7.52 -4.71 -7.27
CA SER A 51 -6.47 -4.00 -6.52
C SER A 51 -5.29 -4.92 -6.21
N MET A 52 -5.56 -6.18 -5.82
CA MET A 52 -4.50 -7.18 -5.56
C MET A 52 -3.71 -7.50 -6.83
N GLU A 53 -4.39 -7.72 -7.96
CA GLU A 53 -3.75 -7.98 -9.26
C GLU A 53 -2.87 -6.81 -9.68
N LEU A 54 -3.37 -5.58 -9.59
CA LEU A 54 -2.62 -4.39 -9.96
C LEU A 54 -1.38 -4.20 -9.07
N PHE A 55 -1.51 -4.44 -7.76
CA PHE A 55 -0.39 -4.37 -6.83
C PHE A 55 0.66 -5.44 -7.14
N ALA A 56 0.24 -6.68 -7.39
CA ALA A 56 1.14 -7.77 -7.74
C ALA A 56 1.88 -7.51 -9.07
N GLU A 57 1.21 -6.90 -10.05
CA GLU A 57 1.81 -6.62 -11.36
C GLU A 57 2.73 -5.38 -11.34
N LYS A 58 2.35 -4.32 -10.63
CA LYS A 58 2.98 -2.99 -10.75
C LYS A 58 3.83 -2.57 -9.55
N VAL A 59 3.66 -3.20 -8.38
CA VAL A 59 4.37 -2.79 -7.16
C VAL A 59 5.34 -3.88 -6.71
N MET A 60 4.87 -5.12 -6.53
CA MET A 60 5.70 -6.22 -6.01
C MET A 60 7.03 -6.45 -6.73
N PRO A 61 7.14 -6.34 -8.08
CA PRO A 61 8.41 -6.55 -8.78
C PRO A 61 9.53 -5.57 -8.38
N HIS A 62 9.18 -4.45 -7.73
CA HIS A 62 10.12 -3.40 -7.33
C HIS A 62 10.50 -3.46 -5.83
N LEU A 63 9.91 -4.37 -5.05
CA LEU A 63 10.10 -4.45 -3.60
C LEU A 63 11.27 -5.36 -3.15
N GLY A 64 12.00 -5.96 -4.10
CA GLY A 64 13.20 -6.76 -3.88
C GLY A 64 14.28 -6.06 -3.08
#